data_AF-A0A101IUL7-F1
#
_entry.id   AF-A0A101IUL7-F1
#
_cell.length_a   1.000
_cell.length_b   1.000
_cell.length_c   1.000
_cell.angle_alpha   90.00
_cell.angle_beta   90.00
_cell.angle_gamma   90.00
#
_symmetry.space_group_name_H-M   'P 1'
#
loop_
_entity.id
_entity.type
_entity.pdbx_description
1 polymer ?
#
loop_
_entity_poly.entity_id
_entity_poly.type
_entity_poly.pdbx_seq_one_letter_code
_entity_poly.pdbx_strand_id
1 'polypeptide(L)'
;MTVQPYVPEPLPPAGIDWEAHIPQIASANRALARYDGILQAIPNPRLLLSPLLTQEAVLSSRIEGTQASLEDVLRFEANPKEPIGDAALADIQEIINYREALNTAVEALKTRRLDLALVCDLHRILLAGSRGMDREPGCV
;
A
#
# COMPACT_ATOMS: atom_id res chain seq x y z
N MET A 1 24.28 -7.24 28.33
CA MET A 1 22.92 -6.84 28.76
C MET A 1 21.94 -7.55 27.86
N THR A 2 21.09 -8.42 28.39
CA THR A 2 20.03 -9.08 27.62
C THR A 2 18.85 -8.11 27.52
N VAL A 3 18.58 -7.60 26.32
CA VAL A 3 17.41 -6.75 26.06
C VAL A 3 16.17 -7.63 26.17
N GLN A 4 15.26 -7.32 27.09
CA GLN A 4 13.93 -7.94 27.07
C GLN A 4 13.12 -7.30 25.93
N PRO A 5 12.58 -8.09 24.98
CA PRO A 5 11.73 -7.57 23.93
C PRO A 5 10.41 -7.05 24.53
N TYR A 6 9.89 -5.97 23.98
CA TYR A 6 8.57 -5.47 24.34
C TYR A 6 7.49 -6.46 23.87
N VAL A 7 6.55 -6.81 24.76
CA VAL A 7 5.39 -7.63 24.43
C VAL A 7 4.20 -6.67 24.24
N PRO A 8 3.65 -6.55 23.02
CA PRO A 8 2.50 -5.69 22.78
C PRO A 8 1.28 -6.12 23.60
N GLU A 9 0.49 -5.14 24.04
CA GLU A 9 -0.82 -5.42 24.65
C GLU A 9 -1.74 -6.10 23.64
N PRO A 10 -2.62 -7.02 24.10
CA PRO A 10 -3.59 -7.67 23.22
C PRO A 10 -4.55 -6.63 22.63
N LEU A 11 -4.90 -6.79 21.35
CA LEU A 11 -5.89 -5.95 20.69
C LEU A 11 -7.32 -6.44 20.95
N PRO A 12 -8.31 -5.52 21.06
CA PRO A 12 -8.14 -4.07 21.13
C PRO A 12 -7.59 -3.63 22.50
N PRO A 13 -6.82 -2.53 22.56
CA PRO A 13 -6.32 -2.03 23.84
C PRO A 13 -7.49 -1.61 24.74
N ALA A 14 -7.34 -1.82 26.04
CA ALA A 14 -8.33 -1.42 27.03
C ALA A 14 -8.35 0.11 27.21
N GLY A 15 -9.49 0.66 27.63
CA GLY A 15 -9.58 2.07 28.03
C GLY A 15 -9.64 3.09 26.88
N ILE A 16 -9.96 2.66 25.65
CA ILE A 16 -10.29 3.61 24.57
C ILE A 16 -11.56 4.37 24.96
N ASP A 17 -11.44 5.69 25.11
CA ASP A 17 -12.58 6.59 25.25
C ASP A 17 -13.22 6.85 23.89
N TRP A 18 -14.10 5.95 23.48
CA TRP A 18 -14.77 6.04 22.19
C TRP A 18 -15.61 7.31 22.03
N GLU A 19 -16.20 7.80 23.12
CA GLU A 19 -17.05 9.00 23.10
C GLU A 19 -16.24 10.25 22.75
N ALA A 20 -15.04 10.38 23.33
CA ALA A 20 -14.12 11.47 23.01
C ALA A 20 -13.66 11.48 21.54
N HIS A 21 -13.70 10.33 20.86
CA HIS A 21 -13.29 10.18 19.46
C HIS A 21 -14.43 10.31 18.43
N ILE A 22 -15.69 10.34 18.88
CA ILE A 22 -16.87 10.45 17.99
C ILE A 22 -16.74 11.62 17.00
N PRO A 23 -16.34 12.85 17.40
CA PRO A 23 -16.25 13.97 16.46
C PRO A 23 -15.28 13.73 15.30
N GLN A 24 -14.11 13.14 15.58
CA GLN A 24 -13.07 12.83 14.60
C GLN A 24 -13.52 11.69 13.68
N ILE A 25 -14.10 10.63 14.25
CA ILE A 25 -14.65 9.50 13.48
C ILE A 25 -15.75 9.99 12.53
N ALA A 26 -16.67 10.84 13.02
CA ALA A 26 -17.73 11.40 12.22
C ALA A 26 -17.19 12.32 11.10
N SER A 27 -16.13 13.09 11.37
CA SER A 27 -15.47 13.93 10.37
C SER A 27 -14.80 13.09 9.27
N ALA A 28 -14.05 12.05 9.66
CA ALA A 28 -13.39 11.14 8.73
C ALA A 28 -14.41 10.39 7.86
N ASN A 29 -15.46 9.84 8.46
CA ASN A 29 -16.54 9.17 7.72
C ASN A 29 -17.23 10.11 6.73
N ARG A 30 -17.48 11.38 7.09
CA ARG A 30 -18.03 12.38 6.17
C ARG A 30 -17.10 12.67 4.99
N ALA A 31 -15.80 12.75 5.23
CA ALA A 31 -14.82 12.95 4.16
C ALA A 31 -14.79 11.75 3.19
N LEU A 32 -14.81 10.51 3.72
CA LEU A 32 -14.87 9.29 2.92
C LEU A 32 -16.17 9.19 2.11
N ALA A 33 -17.32 9.50 2.73
CA ALA A 33 -18.61 9.50 2.04
C ALA A 33 -18.67 10.54 0.92
N ARG A 34 -18.09 11.73 1.13
CA ARG A 34 -17.97 12.74 0.08
C ARG A 34 -17.10 12.26 -1.08
N TYR A 35 -15.97 11.62 -0.78
CA TYR A 35 -15.09 11.04 -1.79
C TYR A 35 -15.81 9.97 -2.61
N ASP A 36 -16.49 9.02 -1.95
CA ASP A 36 -17.26 7.96 -2.62
C ASP A 36 -18.37 8.54 -3.51
N GLY A 37 -19.13 9.52 -3.00
CA GLY A 37 -20.17 10.20 -3.77
C GLY A 37 -19.65 10.92 -5.02
N ILE A 38 -18.46 11.52 -4.97
CA ILE A 38 -17.82 12.14 -6.14
C ILE A 38 -17.45 11.08 -7.18
N LEU A 39 -16.88 9.95 -6.75
CA LEU A 39 -16.47 8.87 -7.65
C LEU A 39 -17.65 8.23 -8.39
N GLN A 40 -18.80 8.08 -7.73
CA GLN A 40 -20.01 7.53 -8.35
C GLN A 40 -20.56 8.40 -9.49
N ALA A 41 -20.26 9.71 -9.48
CA ALA A 41 -20.68 10.64 -10.54
C ALA A 41 -19.75 10.63 -11.77
N ILE A 42 -18.57 9.99 -11.68
CA ILE A 42 -17.59 9.97 -12.77
C ILE A 42 -17.84 8.73 -13.66
N PRO A 43 -18.01 8.89 -14.98
CA PRO A 43 -18.30 7.75 -15.87
C PRO A 43 -17.23 6.64 -15.86
N ASN A 44 -15.96 7.02 -15.68
CA ASN A 44 -14.85 6.07 -15.54
C ASN A 44 -13.88 6.56 -14.45
N PRO A 45 -14.14 6.24 -13.16
CA PRO A 45 -13.32 6.72 -12.06
C PRO A 45 -11.88 6.18 -12.11
N ARG A 46 -11.65 5.05 -12.78
CA ARG A 46 -10.32 4.45 -12.91
C ARG A 46 -9.30 5.36 -13.60
N LEU A 47 -9.74 6.24 -14.51
CA LEU A 47 -8.84 7.21 -15.15
C LEU A 47 -8.22 8.19 -14.15
N LEU A 48 -8.97 8.57 -13.11
CA LEU A 48 -8.47 9.46 -12.05
C LEU A 48 -7.77 8.67 -10.95
N LEU A 49 -8.27 7.48 -10.62
CA LEU A 49 -7.73 6.67 -9.52
C LEU A 49 -6.38 6.05 -9.86
N SER A 50 -6.13 5.68 -11.12
CA SER A 50 -4.86 5.04 -11.51
C SER A 50 -3.62 5.87 -11.14
N PRO A 51 -3.49 7.15 -11.54
CA PRO A 51 -2.33 7.95 -11.15
C PRO A 51 -2.26 8.24 -9.64
N LEU A 52 -3.40 8.32 -8.95
CA LEU A 52 -3.44 8.50 -7.49
C LEU A 52 -2.93 7.26 -6.74
N LEU A 53 -3.28 6.06 -7.21
CA LEU A 53 -2.74 4.81 -6.68
C LEU A 53 -1.23 4.71 -6.91
N THR A 54 -0.74 5.13 -8.07
CA THR A 54 0.72 5.21 -8.30
C THR A 54 1.37 6.22 -7.38
N GLN A 55 0.75 7.39 -7.17
CA GLN A 55 1.28 8.40 -6.25
C GLN A 55 1.33 7.89 -4.80
N GLU A 56 0.30 7.19 -4.34
CA GLU A 56 0.30 6.56 -3.02
C GLU A 56 1.42 5.53 -2.88
N ALA A 57 1.60 4.66 -3.88
CA ALA A 57 2.66 3.66 -3.88
C ALA A 57 4.07 4.30 -3.85
N VAL A 58 4.27 5.40 -4.59
CA VAL A 58 5.51 6.20 -4.53
C VAL A 58 5.73 6.78 -3.13
N LEU A 59 4.69 7.37 -2.52
CA LEU A 59 4.80 7.99 -1.20
C LEU A 59 5.07 6.95 -0.11
N SER A 60 4.38 5.82 -0.15
CA SER A 60 4.56 4.72 0.81
C SER A 60 5.95 4.10 0.67
N SER A 61 6.41 3.82 -0.55
CA SER A 61 7.73 3.22 -0.77
C SER A 61 8.88 4.18 -0.41
N ARG A 62 8.67 5.49 -0.48
CA ARG A 62 9.64 6.50 -0.02
C ARG A 62 9.93 6.42 1.47
N ILE A 63 8.95 5.99 2.29
CA ILE A 63 9.16 5.77 3.73
C ILE A 63 10.18 4.65 3.94
N GLU A 64 10.17 3.63 3.07
CA GLU A 64 11.10 2.49 3.07
C GLU A 64 12.44 2.79 2.37
N GLY A 65 12.58 3.96 1.75
CA GLY A 65 13.85 4.47 1.22
C GLY A 65 13.95 4.57 -0.30
N THR A 66 12.91 4.24 -1.07
CA THR A 66 12.93 4.42 -2.54
C THR A 66 13.09 5.89 -2.92
N GLN A 67 13.81 6.18 -3.99
CA GLN A 67 14.06 7.53 -4.49
C GLN A 67 13.29 7.87 -5.78
N ALA A 68 12.57 6.90 -6.36
CA ALA A 68 11.78 7.10 -7.58
C ALA A 68 10.59 8.06 -7.37
N SER A 69 10.30 8.84 -8.41
CA SER A 69 9.17 9.75 -8.48
C SER A 69 7.99 9.16 -9.26
N LEU A 70 6.82 9.80 -9.19
CA LEU A 70 5.67 9.43 -10.03
C LEU A 70 6.02 9.54 -11.53
N GLU A 71 6.81 10.54 -11.92
CA GLU A 71 7.22 10.70 -13.32
C GLU A 71 8.10 9.54 -13.79
N ASP A 72 9.02 9.07 -12.95
CA ASP A 72 9.90 7.95 -13.29
C ASP A 72 9.10 6.67 -13.55
N VAL A 73 8.11 6.39 -12.71
CA VAL A 73 7.24 5.22 -12.87
C VAL A 73 6.41 5.35 -14.14
N LEU A 74 5.79 6.51 -14.39
CA LEU A 74 4.98 6.73 -15.59
C LEU A 74 5.81 6.66 -16.88
N ARG A 75 7.04 7.18 -16.86
CA ARG A 75 7.99 7.10 -17.97
C ARG A 75 8.37 5.66 -18.26
N PHE A 76 8.69 4.89 -17.22
CA PHE A 76 8.99 3.47 -17.34
C PHE A 76 7.80 2.68 -17.90
N GLU A 77 6.57 2.91 -17.40
CA GLU A 77 5.37 2.25 -17.93
C GLU A 77 5.11 2.60 -19.41
N ALA A 78 5.41 3.84 -19.81
CA ALA A 78 5.25 4.28 -21.20
C ALA A 78 6.27 3.63 -22.15
N ASN A 79 7.50 3.39 -21.70
CA ASN A 79 8.53 2.71 -22.47
C ASN A 79 9.51 1.93 -21.59
N PRO A 80 9.21 0.66 -21.24
CA PRO A 80 10.06 -0.16 -20.37
C PRO A 80 11.43 -0.51 -20.98
N LYS A 81 11.63 -0.25 -22.28
CA LYS A 81 12.89 -0.53 -22.99
C LYS A 81 13.87 0.65 -22.92
N GLU A 82 13.45 1.79 -22.41
CA GLU A 82 14.34 2.93 -22.21
C GLU A 82 15.44 2.56 -21.20
N PRO A 83 16.73 2.84 -21.49
CA PRO A 83 17.80 2.54 -20.56
C PRO A 83 17.62 3.31 -19.25
N ILE A 84 17.50 2.60 -18.14
CA ILE A 84 17.49 3.17 -16.80
C ILE A 84 18.54 2.45 -15.94
N GLY A 85 19.10 3.14 -14.95
CA GLY A 85 20.09 2.55 -14.06
C GLY A 85 19.45 1.50 -13.14
N ASP A 86 20.21 0.45 -12.79
CA ASP A 86 19.72 -0.69 -12.00
C ASP A 86 19.08 -0.27 -10.66
N ALA A 87 19.65 0.75 -10.00
CA ALA A 87 19.11 1.27 -8.74
C ALA A 87 17.73 1.93 -8.93
N ALA A 88 17.55 2.69 -10.02
CA ALA A 88 16.26 3.30 -10.34
C ALA A 88 15.23 2.25 -10.76
N LEU A 89 15.66 1.23 -11.52
CA LEU A 89 14.81 0.10 -11.89
C LEU A 89 14.32 -0.65 -10.65
N ALA A 90 15.20 -0.90 -9.68
CA ALA A 90 14.83 -1.56 -8.43
C ALA A 90 13.79 -0.75 -7.62
N ASP A 91 13.98 0.57 -7.49
CA ASP A 91 13.00 1.45 -6.83
C ASP A 91 11.65 1.44 -7.56
N ILE A 92 11.65 1.50 -8.89
CA ILE A 92 10.43 1.45 -9.70
C ILE A 92 9.73 0.09 -9.54
N GLN A 93 10.49 -1.01 -9.51
CA GLN A 93 9.95 -2.35 -9.33
C GLN A 93 9.24 -2.49 -7.98
N GLU A 94 9.79 -1.96 -6.90
CA GLU A 94 9.12 -1.95 -5.58
C GLU A 94 7.79 -1.19 -5.60
N ILE A 95 7.73 -0.05 -6.30
CA ILE A 95 6.50 0.72 -6.45
C ILE A 95 5.46 -0.04 -7.28
N ILE A 96 5.89 -0.74 -8.34
CA ILE A 96 5.01 -1.59 -9.15
C ILE A 96 4.47 -2.75 -8.30
N ASN A 97 5.32 -3.42 -7.53
CA ASN A 97 4.94 -4.49 -6.62
C ASN A 97 3.92 -4.02 -5.57
N TYR A 98 4.11 -2.80 -5.02
CA TYR A 98 3.15 -2.20 -4.11
C TYR A 98 1.77 -2.05 -4.74
N ARG A 99 1.69 -1.52 -5.97
CA ARG A 99 0.43 -1.37 -6.70
C ARG A 99 -0.21 -2.72 -6.99
N GLU A 100 0.58 -3.72 -7.37
CA GLU A 100 0.09 -5.07 -7.61
C GLU A 100 -0.46 -5.70 -6.32
N ALA A 101 0.25 -5.58 -5.20
CA ALA A 101 -0.20 -6.05 -3.90
C ALA A 101 -1.51 -5.36 -3.49
N LEU A 102 -1.59 -4.03 -3.61
CA LEU A 102 -2.79 -3.26 -3.26
C LEU A 102 -4.00 -3.69 -4.11
N ASN A 103 -3.83 -3.79 -5.43
CA ASN A 103 -4.91 -4.25 -6.32
C ASN A 103 -5.34 -5.69 -5.99
N THR A 104 -4.38 -6.57 -5.73
CA THR A 104 -4.64 -7.96 -5.33
C THR A 104 -5.43 -8.02 -4.03
N ALA A 105 -5.07 -7.19 -3.03
CA ALA A 105 -5.77 -7.08 -1.76
C ALA A 105 -7.23 -6.65 -1.98
N VAL A 106 -7.44 -5.58 -2.76
CA VAL A 106 -8.78 -5.04 -3.05
C VAL A 106 -9.66 -6.08 -3.74
N GLU A 107 -9.14 -6.81 -4.72
CA GLU A 107 -9.90 -7.86 -5.41
C GLU A 107 -10.18 -9.06 -4.49
N ALA A 108 -9.20 -9.50 -3.70
CA ALA A 108 -9.38 -10.60 -2.76
C ALA A 108 -10.47 -10.28 -1.71
N LEU A 109 -10.44 -9.08 -1.15
CA LEU A 109 -11.37 -8.65 -0.08
C LEU A 109 -12.84 -8.57 -0.53
N LYS A 110 -13.13 -8.68 -1.83
CA LYS A 110 -14.51 -8.83 -2.33
C LYS A 110 -15.13 -10.17 -1.99
N THR A 111 -14.31 -11.21 -1.75
CA THR A 111 -14.77 -12.60 -1.60
C THR A 111 -14.24 -13.31 -0.35
N ARG A 112 -13.18 -12.80 0.28
CA ARG A 112 -12.63 -13.31 1.55
C ARG A 112 -12.39 -12.20 2.55
N ARG A 113 -12.27 -12.57 3.83
CA ARG A 113 -11.90 -11.64 4.90
C ARG A 113 -10.39 -11.43 4.92
N LEU A 114 -9.97 -10.32 5.53
CA LEU A 114 -8.56 -10.10 5.85
C LEU A 114 -8.12 -11.14 6.90
N ASP A 115 -7.07 -11.88 6.58
CA ASP A 115 -6.46 -12.87 7.45
C ASP A 115 -4.93 -12.89 7.22
N LEU A 116 -4.21 -13.64 8.05
CA LEU A 116 -2.75 -13.72 7.97
C LEU A 116 -2.27 -14.32 6.64
N ALA A 117 -3.01 -15.28 6.07
CA ALA A 117 -2.65 -15.89 4.80
C ALA A 117 -2.67 -14.85 3.67
N LEU A 118 -3.71 -14.01 3.60
CA LEU A 118 -3.76 -12.90 2.65
C LEU A 118 -2.59 -11.93 2.89
N VAL A 119 -2.30 -11.55 4.14
CA VAL A 119 -1.17 -10.66 4.45
C VAL A 119 0.14 -11.25 3.93
N CYS A 120 0.39 -12.55 4.12
CA CYS A 120 1.59 -13.20 3.61
C CYS A 120 1.61 -13.29 2.07
N ASP A 121 0.46 -13.52 1.43
CA ASP A 121 0.40 -13.49 -0.03
C ASP A 121 0.74 -12.09 -0.58
N LEU A 122 0.23 -11.03 0.05
CA LEU A 122 0.56 -9.65 -0.30
C LEU A 122 2.03 -9.33 -0.05
N HIS A 123 2.58 -9.77 1.08
CA HIS A 123 4.01 -9.60 1.39
C HIS A 123 4.91 -10.27 0.35
N ARG A 124 4.50 -11.44 -0.17
CA ARG A 124 5.22 -12.11 -1.25
C ARG A 124 5.23 -11.29 -2.54
N ILE A 125 4.12 -10.65 -2.88
CA ILE A 125 4.04 -9.75 -4.05
C ILE A 125 4.95 -8.54 -3.84
N LEU A 126 4.92 -7.91 -2.67
CA LEU A 126 5.76 -6.75 -2.35
C LEU A 126 7.26 -7.00 -2.59
N LEU A 127 7.74 -8.18 -2.19
CA LEU A 127 9.16 -8.56 -2.30
C LEU A 127 9.55 -9.24 -3.61
N ALA A 128 8.62 -9.45 -4.54
CA ALA A 128 8.89 -10.19 -5.78
C ALA A 128 9.87 -9.44 -6.69
N GLY A 129 11.07 -10.00 -6.92
CA GLY A 129 12.07 -9.39 -7.83
C GLY A 129 12.58 -8.02 -7.38
N SER A 130 12.39 -7.67 -6.10
CA SER A 130 12.85 -6.43 -5.49
C SER A 130 13.86 -6.68 -4.37
N ARG A 131 14.34 -5.61 -3.74
CA ARG A 131 15.26 -5.74 -2.60
C ARG A 131 14.53 -6.47 -1.47
N GLY A 132 15.21 -7.45 -0.87
CA GLY A 132 14.63 -8.26 0.20
C GLY A 132 13.91 -9.52 -0.26
N MET A 133 13.90 -9.85 -1.56
CA MET A 133 13.36 -11.13 -2.05
C MET A 133 13.95 -12.37 -1.38
N ASP A 134 15.20 -12.27 -0.89
CA ASP A 134 15.89 -13.35 -0.19
C ASP A 134 15.59 -13.39 1.34
N ARG A 135 14.68 -12.55 1.83
CA ARG A 135 14.31 -12.43 3.26
C ARG A 135 12.99 -13.15 3.58
N GLU A 136 12.83 -14.36 3.06
CA GLU A 136 11.67 -15.23 3.33
C GLU A 136 10.31 -14.54 3.05
N PRO A 137 10.04 -14.19 1.78
CA PRO A 137 8.83 -13.48 1.40
C PRO A 137 7.54 -14.26 1.71
N GLY A 138 6.61 -13.60 2.39
CA GLY A 138 5.36 -14.18 2.88
C GLY A 138 5.33 -14.33 4.39
N CYS A 139 5.10 -15.55 4.88
CA CYS A 139 5.18 -15.88 6.30
C CYS A 139 6.51 -16.63 6.56
N VAL A 140 7.23 -16.23 7.62
CA VAL A 140 8.35 -16.98 8.22
C VAL A 140 7.81 -17.98 9.23
#